data_AF-A0A022QT36-F1
#
_entry.id   AF-A0A022QT36-F1
#
_cell.length_a   1.000
_cell.length_b   1.000
_cell.length_c   1.000
_cell.angle_alpha   90.00
_cell.angle_beta   90.00
_cell.angle_gamma   90.00
#
_symmetry.space_group_name_H-M   'P 1'
#
loop_
_entity.id
_entity.type
_entity.pdbx_description
1 polymer ?
#
loop_
_entity_poly.entity_id
_entity_poly.type
_entity_poly.pdbx_seq_one_letter_code
_entity_poly.pdbx_strand_id
1 'polypeptide(L)'
;MSCNGCRVLRKGCSDTCILRTCLQWIDSADSQGHATVFVAKFFGRAGLMSFISAVPENQRPALFQSLLFEAAGRTVNPVNGAVGLLWTGNWHVCQTAVETVLRGGALKPIPELLGGASGDDPDEASECTDMFRLRDPSPVSQKRRLFYG
;
A
#
# COMPACT_ATOMS: atom_id res chain seq x y z
N MET A 1 -3.36 2.44 25.85
CA MET A 1 -2.86 1.51 24.80
C MET A 1 -2.73 2.24 23.46
N SER A 2 -1.73 1.92 22.62
CA SER A 2 -1.57 2.55 21.29
C SER A 2 -2.65 2.08 20.32
N CYS A 3 -3.16 2.95 19.44
CA CYS A 3 -4.05 2.52 18.36
C CYS A 3 -3.31 1.67 17.31
N ASN A 4 -4.05 0.88 16.53
CA ASN A 4 -3.48 -0.01 15.53
C ASN A 4 -2.69 0.73 14.44
N GLY A 5 -3.17 1.90 14.01
CA GLY A 5 -2.45 2.72 13.03
C GLY A 5 -1.08 3.19 13.53
N CYS A 6 -1.00 3.69 14.77
CA CYS A 6 0.29 4.06 15.36
C CYS A 6 1.23 2.87 15.51
N ARG A 7 0.71 1.69 15.87
CA ARG A 7 1.48 0.46 16.02
C ARG A 7 2.15 0.06 14.71
N VAL A 8 1.39 -0.02 13.62
CA VAL A 8 1.94 -0.42 12.29
C VAL A 8 2.88 0.64 11.70
N LEU A 9 2.63 1.92 11.98
CA LEU A 9 3.51 3.00 11.55
C LEU A 9 4.71 3.23 12.47
N ARG A 10 4.90 2.43 13.53
CA ARG A 10 5.95 2.62 14.55
C ARG A 10 6.00 4.07 15.05
N LYS A 11 4.84 4.67 15.31
CA LYS A 11 4.67 6.05 15.78
C LYS A 11 4.20 6.06 17.24
N GLY A 12 4.74 6.95 18.06
CA GLY A 12 4.20 7.21 19.40
C GLY A 12 2.70 7.56 19.36
N CYS A 13 1.94 7.02 20.32
CA CYS A 13 0.50 7.20 20.43
C CYS A 13 0.17 7.87 21.78
N SER A 14 -0.53 9.00 21.73
CA SER A 14 -1.03 9.75 22.89
C SER A 14 -2.55 9.62 23.00
N ASP A 15 -3.13 10.24 24.03
CA ASP A 15 -4.59 10.33 24.19
C ASP A 15 -5.23 11.16 23.06
N THR A 16 -4.51 12.16 22.56
CA THR A 16 -4.89 13.03 21.43
C THR A 16 -4.48 12.47 20.06
N CYS A 17 -4.33 11.15 19.92
CA CYS A 17 -3.84 10.53 18.70
C CYS A 17 -4.80 10.71 17.52
N ILE A 18 -4.36 11.46 16.49
CA ILE A 18 -5.16 11.75 15.28
C ILE A 18 -5.60 10.51 14.50
N LEU A 19 -4.82 9.41 14.55
CA LEU A 19 -5.15 8.17 13.84
C LEU A 19 -6.23 7.36 14.56
N ARG A 20 -6.44 7.57 15.86
CA ARG A 20 -7.37 6.76 16.64
C ARG A 20 -8.80 6.93 16.12
N THR A 21 -9.24 8.17 15.95
CA THR A 21 -10.58 8.49 15.44
C THR A 21 -10.74 8.09 13.96
N CYS A 22 -9.67 8.19 13.16
CA CYS A 22 -9.68 7.78 11.75
C CYS A 22 -10.04 6.32 11.52
N LEU A 23 -9.78 5.45 12.51
CA LEU A 23 -9.84 4.00 12.37
C LEU A 23 -11.03 3.35 13.09
N GLN A 24 -11.80 4.11 13.88
CA GLN A 24 -12.88 3.58 14.72
C GLN A 24 -14.01 2.90 13.95
N TRP A 25 -14.20 3.25 12.67
CA TRP A 25 -15.22 2.66 11.81
C TRP A 25 -14.81 1.31 11.20
N ILE A 26 -13.55 0.88 11.38
CA ILE A 26 -13.05 -0.40 10.88
C ILE A 26 -13.10 -1.41 12.04
N ASP A 27 -13.88 -2.47 11.86
CA ASP A 27 -14.28 -3.39 12.93
C ASP A 27 -13.12 -4.15 13.60
N SER A 28 -12.14 -4.59 12.80
CA SER A 28 -11.05 -5.44 13.30
C SER A 28 -9.73 -4.70 13.45
N ALA A 29 -8.96 -5.05 14.47
CA ALA A 29 -7.64 -4.48 14.72
C ALA A 29 -6.65 -4.75 13.56
N ASP A 30 -6.76 -5.92 12.92
CA ASP A 30 -5.93 -6.29 11.78
C ASP A 30 -6.31 -5.49 10.54
N SER A 31 -7.61 -5.32 10.26
CA SER A 31 -8.09 -4.49 9.15
C SER A 31 -7.69 -3.02 9.31
N GLN A 32 -7.72 -2.48 10.53
CA GLN A 32 -7.18 -1.14 10.82
C GLN A 32 -5.69 -1.05 10.49
N GLY A 33 -4.92 -2.09 10.82
CA GLY A 33 -3.51 -2.20 10.50
C GLY A 33 -3.25 -2.24 9.00
N HIS A 34 -3.93 -3.14 8.29
CA HIS A 34 -3.81 -3.31 6.84
C HIS A 34 -4.15 -2.03 6.08
N ALA A 35 -5.29 -1.40 6.39
CA ALA A 35 -5.68 -0.13 5.79
C ALA A 35 -4.63 0.96 6.04
N THR A 36 -4.13 1.09 7.27
CA THR A 36 -3.12 2.11 7.60
C THR A 36 -1.82 1.89 6.85
N VAL A 37 -1.31 0.65 6.81
CA VAL A 37 -0.08 0.33 6.06
C VAL A 37 -0.26 0.61 4.58
N PHE A 38 -1.39 0.19 4.00
CA PHE A 38 -1.69 0.37 2.59
C PHE A 38 -1.74 1.85 2.20
N VAL A 39 -2.52 2.66 2.92
CA VAL A 39 -2.63 4.11 2.67
C VAL A 39 -1.28 4.81 2.88
N ALA A 40 -0.55 4.46 3.95
CA ALA A 40 0.77 5.06 4.21
C ALA A 40 1.84 4.63 3.20
N LYS A 41 1.74 3.44 2.61
CA LYS A 41 2.62 2.99 1.52
C LYS A 41 2.34 3.78 0.24
N PHE A 42 1.07 4.10 -0.03
CA PHE A 42 0.67 4.83 -1.24
C PHE A 42 0.99 6.33 -1.16
N PHE A 43 0.54 7.03 -0.11
CA PHE A 43 0.74 8.48 0.04
C PHE A 43 2.02 8.87 0.79
N GLY A 44 2.74 7.88 1.33
CA GLY A 44 3.82 8.11 2.26
C GLY A 44 3.33 8.47 3.67
N ARG A 45 4.16 8.17 4.68
CA ARG A 45 3.83 8.45 6.10
C ARG A 45 3.62 9.95 6.35
N ALA A 46 4.48 10.81 5.81
CA ALA A 46 4.38 12.25 5.98
C ALA A 46 3.12 12.82 5.28
N GLY A 47 2.85 12.36 4.05
CA GLY A 47 1.65 12.74 3.29
C GLY A 47 0.36 12.37 4.01
N LEU A 48 0.25 11.11 4.47
CA LEU A 48 -0.90 10.66 5.25
C LEU A 48 -1.17 11.55 6.49
N MET A 49 -0.12 11.87 7.26
CA MET A 49 -0.26 12.70 8.45
C MET A 49 -0.63 14.15 8.10
N SER A 50 -0.07 14.68 7.01
CA SER A 50 -0.39 16.01 6.52
C SER A 50 -1.86 16.12 6.10
N PHE A 51 -2.37 15.16 5.31
CA PHE A 51 -3.77 15.13 4.90
C PHE A 51 -4.72 15.07 6.11
N ILE A 52 -4.51 14.13 7.03
CA ILE A 52 -5.37 13.98 8.21
C ILE A 52 -5.37 15.25 9.09
N SER A 53 -4.22 15.92 9.20
CA SER A 53 -4.10 17.13 10.02
C SER A 53 -4.69 18.37 9.35
N ALA A 54 -4.89 18.36 8.03
CA ALA A 54 -5.44 19.47 7.26
C ALA A 54 -6.96 19.62 7.40
N VAL A 55 -7.66 18.65 8.00
CA VAL A 55 -9.11 18.68 8.18
C VAL A 55 -9.52 18.68 9.67
N PRO A 56 -10.70 19.26 10.01
CA PRO A 56 -11.29 19.15 11.34
C PRO A 56 -11.46 17.71 11.81
N GLU A 57 -11.41 17.48 13.12
CA GLU A 57 -11.40 16.13 13.71
C GLU A 57 -12.58 15.25 13.27
N ASN A 58 -13.78 15.84 13.16
CA ASN A 58 -14.99 15.14 12.74
C ASN A 58 -14.97 14.69 11.26
N GLN A 59 -14.08 15.26 10.44
CA GLN A 59 -13.95 14.89 9.02
C GLN A 59 -12.82 13.88 8.78
N ARG A 60 -11.94 13.66 9.76
CA ARG A 60 -10.78 12.76 9.62
C ARG A 60 -11.13 11.31 9.28
N PRO A 61 -12.18 10.68 9.86
CA PRO A 61 -12.58 9.33 9.48
C PRO A 61 -12.98 9.24 8.00
N ALA A 62 -13.81 10.18 7.53
CA ALA A 62 -14.23 10.25 6.15
C ALA A 62 -13.05 10.53 5.20
N LEU A 63 -12.13 11.43 5.58
CA LEU A 63 -10.93 11.67 4.79
C LEU A 63 -10.06 10.42 4.67
N PHE A 64 -9.82 9.71 5.78
CA PHE A 64 -9.04 8.47 5.75
C PHE A 64 -9.69 7.43 4.83
N GLN A 65 -11.02 7.30 4.89
CA GLN A 65 -11.79 6.44 4.00
C GLN A 65 -11.62 6.87 2.52
N SER A 66 -11.71 8.17 2.21
CA SER A 66 -11.46 8.69 0.86
C SER A 66 -10.06 8.38 0.35
N LEU A 67 -9.03 8.53 1.20
CA LEU A 67 -7.65 8.17 0.86
C LEU A 67 -7.52 6.67 0.57
N LEU A 68 -8.20 5.82 1.36
CA LEU A 68 -8.21 4.37 1.14
C LEU A 68 -8.83 4.00 -0.22
N PHE A 69 -9.97 4.61 -0.58
CA PHE A 69 -10.60 4.40 -1.89
C PHE A 69 -9.73 4.92 -3.03
N GLU A 70 -9.13 6.11 -2.90
CA GLU A 70 -8.24 6.68 -3.93
C GLU A 70 -7.02 5.79 -4.18
N ALA A 71 -6.34 5.35 -3.11
CA ALA A 71 -5.19 4.45 -3.22
C ALA A 71 -5.58 3.08 -3.80
N ALA A 72 -6.71 2.51 -3.35
CA ALA A 72 -7.19 1.22 -3.86
C ALA A 72 -7.57 1.32 -5.34
N GLY A 73 -8.33 2.36 -5.71
CA GLY A 73 -8.74 2.64 -7.08
C GLY A 73 -7.56 2.85 -8.01
N ARG A 74 -6.53 3.61 -7.61
CA ARG A 74 -5.30 3.77 -8.40
C ARG A 74 -4.45 2.51 -8.48
N THR A 75 -4.56 1.61 -7.50
CA THR A 75 -3.82 0.35 -7.55
C THR A 75 -4.42 -0.61 -8.60
N VAL A 76 -5.75 -0.64 -8.73
CA VAL A 76 -6.43 -1.52 -9.70
C VAL A 76 -6.66 -0.86 -11.07
N ASN A 77 -6.79 0.47 -11.11
CA ASN A 77 -6.89 1.29 -12.32
C ASN A 77 -5.84 2.43 -12.25
N PRO A 78 -4.59 2.15 -12.66
CA PRO A 78 -3.45 3.08 -12.50
C PRO A 78 -3.62 4.45 -13.18
N VAL A 79 -4.34 4.50 -14.29
CA VAL A 79 -4.48 5.73 -15.10
C VAL A 79 -5.59 6.61 -14.55
N ASN A 80 -6.79 6.04 -14.36
CA ASN A 80 -7.99 6.83 -14.05
C ASN A 80 -8.44 6.73 -12.58
N GLY A 81 -7.85 5.81 -11.81
CA GLY A 81 -8.12 5.64 -10.38
C GLY A 81 -9.58 5.31 -10.06
N ALA A 82 -9.99 5.67 -8.84
CA ALA A 82 -11.36 5.47 -8.35
C ALA A 82 -12.40 6.24 -9.18
N VAL A 83 -12.06 7.45 -9.65
CA VAL A 83 -12.94 8.27 -10.50
C VAL A 83 -13.23 7.59 -11.83
N GLY A 84 -12.21 7.00 -12.48
CA GLY A 84 -12.40 6.24 -13.71
C GLY A 84 -13.28 5.01 -13.54
N LEU A 85 -13.12 4.29 -12.43
CA LEU A 85 -14.01 3.17 -12.08
C LEU A 85 -15.45 3.64 -11.88
N LEU A 86 -15.66 4.77 -11.22
CA LEU A 86 -17.00 5.34 -11.05
C LEU A 86 -17.64 5.70 -12.40
N TRP A 87 -16.91 6.43 -13.26
CA TRP A 87 -17.42 6.91 -14.54
C TRP A 87 -17.71 5.78 -15.55
N THR A 88 -16.95 4.68 -15.47
CA THR A 88 -17.14 3.51 -16.35
C THR A 88 -18.16 2.51 -15.80
N GLY A 89 -18.83 2.80 -14.68
CA GLY A 89 -19.79 1.89 -14.05
C GLY A 89 -19.16 0.74 -13.25
N ASN A 90 -17.84 0.74 -13.09
CA ASN A 90 -17.06 -0.30 -12.41
C ASN A 90 -16.79 0.03 -10.93
N TRP A 91 -17.65 0.78 -10.26
CA TRP A 91 -17.46 1.18 -8.86
C TRP A 91 -17.28 -0.01 -7.90
N HIS A 92 -18.00 -1.11 -8.15
CA HIS A 92 -17.92 -2.36 -7.38
C HIS A 92 -16.49 -2.94 -7.34
N VAL A 93 -15.68 -2.72 -8.39
CA VAL A 93 -14.26 -3.09 -8.43
C VAL A 93 -13.47 -2.33 -7.37
N CYS A 94 -13.73 -1.03 -7.23
CA CYS A 94 -13.08 -0.20 -6.22
C CYS A 94 -13.48 -0.63 -4.80
N GLN A 95 -14.75 -0.98 -4.59
CA GLN A 95 -15.25 -1.51 -3.31
C GLN A 95 -14.57 -2.84 -2.95
N THR A 96 -14.52 -3.77 -3.90
CA THR A 96 -13.85 -5.07 -3.73
C THR A 96 -12.35 -4.91 -3.46
N ALA A 97 -11.72 -3.92 -4.09
CA ALA A 97 -10.32 -3.59 -3.83
C ALA A 97 -10.10 -3.11 -2.37
N VAL A 98 -10.96 -2.23 -1.87
CA VAL A 98 -10.92 -1.79 -0.47
C VAL A 98 -11.14 -2.95 0.49
N GLU A 99 -12.12 -3.81 0.25
CA GLU A 99 -12.36 -5.00 1.07
C GLU A 99 -11.16 -5.96 1.07
N THR A 100 -10.51 -6.11 -0.07
CA THR A 100 -9.29 -6.93 -0.20
C THR A 100 -8.17 -6.35 0.66
N VAL A 101 -7.98 -5.01 0.66
CA VAL A 101 -7.03 -4.35 1.57
C VAL A 101 -7.40 -4.57 3.03
N LEU A 102 -8.67 -4.42 3.42
CA LEU A 102 -9.12 -4.64 4.80
C LEU A 102 -8.87 -6.09 5.26
N ARG A 103 -8.99 -7.06 4.36
CA ARG A 103 -8.65 -8.48 4.58
C ARG A 103 -7.14 -8.77 4.56
N GLY A 104 -6.30 -7.79 4.24
CA GLY A 104 -4.84 -7.96 4.14
C GLY A 104 -4.35 -8.59 2.83
N GLY A 105 -5.22 -8.66 1.82
CA GLY A 105 -4.87 -9.15 0.49
C GLY A 105 -4.05 -8.15 -0.33
N ALA A 106 -3.34 -8.67 -1.34
CA ALA A 106 -2.62 -7.84 -2.30
C ALA A 106 -3.50 -7.48 -3.49
N LEU A 107 -3.46 -6.21 -3.90
CA LEU A 107 -4.13 -5.73 -5.11
C LEU A 107 -3.21 -5.83 -6.33
N LYS A 108 -3.79 -6.06 -7.50
CA LYS A 108 -3.11 -6.02 -8.81
C LYS A 108 -3.89 -5.11 -9.77
N PRO A 109 -3.21 -4.45 -10.72
CA PRO A 109 -3.86 -3.76 -11.82
C PRO A 109 -4.74 -4.72 -12.63
N ILE A 110 -5.88 -4.24 -13.10
CA ILE A 110 -6.79 -5.04 -13.94
C ILE A 110 -6.43 -4.80 -15.42
N PRO A 111 -5.97 -5.82 -16.16
CA PRO A 111 -5.56 -5.67 -17.55
C PRO A 111 -6.66 -5.17 -18.49
N GLU A 112 -7.91 -5.58 -18.27
CA GLU A 112 -9.05 -5.20 -19.12
C GLU A 112 -9.31 -3.69 -19.16
N LEU A 113 -8.94 -2.95 -18.09
CA LEU A 113 -9.13 -1.51 -18.00
C LEU A 113 -7.96 -0.70 -18.58
N LEU A 114 -6.85 -1.37 -18.96
CA LEU A 114 -5.64 -0.75 -19.49
C LEU A 114 -5.64 -0.64 -21.02
N GLY A 115 -6.72 -1.03 -21.70
CA GLY A 115 -6.82 -0.98 -23.17
C GLY A 115 -6.01 -2.06 -23.89
N GLY A 116 -5.62 -3.14 -23.18
CA GLY A 116 -5.06 -4.32 -23.82
C GLY A 116 -6.18 -5.16 -24.43
N ALA A 117 -6.25 -5.20 -25.77
CA ALA A 117 -6.95 -6.27 -26.45
C ALA A 117 -6.49 -7.62 -25.87
N SER A 118 -7.44 -8.48 -25.52
CA SER A 118 -7.19 -9.88 -25.23
C SER A 118 -6.47 -10.52 -26.42
N GLY A 119 -5.16 -10.69 -26.31
CA GLY A 119 -4.46 -11.79 -26.96
C GLY A 119 -4.49 -12.94 -25.97
N ASP A 120 -5.31 -13.94 -26.25
CA ASP A 120 -5.24 -15.24 -25.58
C ASP A 120 -3.82 -15.79 -25.66
N ASP A 121 -3.22 -16.10 -24.51
CA ASP A 121 -2.30 -17.24 -24.35
C ASP A 121 -2.18 -17.57 -22.86
N PRO A 122 -2.60 -18.76 -22.41
CA PRO A 122 -2.23 -19.28 -21.10
C PRO A 122 -0.96 -20.11 -21.26
N ASP A 123 0.19 -19.65 -20.79
CA ASP A 123 1.08 -20.51 -20.02
C ASP A 123 2.29 -19.80 -19.40
N GLU A 124 2.72 -20.43 -18.31
CA GLU A 124 4.05 -20.44 -17.71
C GLU A 124 4.47 -19.37 -16.70
N ALA A 125 4.81 -19.94 -15.54
CA ALA A 125 5.28 -19.33 -14.33
C ALA A 125 6.63 -18.62 -14.50
N SER A 126 6.83 -17.54 -13.74
CA SER A 126 8.15 -17.28 -13.16
C SER A 126 8.02 -16.39 -11.93
N GLU A 127 8.19 -17.00 -10.77
CA GLU A 127 8.72 -16.32 -9.59
C GLU A 127 10.03 -15.60 -9.97
N CYS A 128 10.17 -14.34 -9.55
CA CYS A 128 11.47 -13.78 -9.18
C CYS A 128 11.27 -12.60 -8.23
N THR A 129 10.92 -12.92 -6.99
CA THR A 129 11.36 -12.11 -5.85
C THR A 129 12.86 -12.26 -5.71
N ASP A 130 13.65 -11.31 -6.22
CA ASP A 130 14.85 -10.83 -5.55
C ASP A 130 15.51 -9.67 -6.30
N MET A 131 15.19 -8.44 -5.90
CA MET A 131 15.96 -7.25 -6.29
C MET A 131 16.21 -6.33 -5.10
N PHE A 132 16.78 -6.88 -4.04
CA PHE A 132 17.60 -6.14 -3.08
C PHE A 132 18.88 -6.90 -2.80
N ARG A 133 19.80 -6.87 -3.76
CA ARG A 133 21.23 -7.11 -3.48
C ARG A 133 22.03 -5.93 -4.01
N LEU A 134 22.52 -5.16 -3.04
CA LEU A 134 23.47 -4.07 -3.17
C LEU A 134 24.64 -4.51 -4.05
N ARG A 135 24.94 -3.69 -5.04
CA ARG A 135 26.11 -3.82 -5.90
C ARG A 135 27.27 -3.10 -5.25
N ASP A 136 28.15 -3.84 -4.58
CA ASP A 136 29.51 -3.39 -4.30
C ASP A 136 30.47 -4.07 -5.30
N PRO A 137 31.30 -3.31 -6.03
CA PRO A 137 32.30 -3.89 -6.92
C PRO A 137 33.57 -4.23 -6.12
N SER A 138 33.91 -5.52 -6.08
CA SER A 138 35.25 -5.98 -5.69
C SER A 138 36.23 -5.84 -6.87
N PRO A 139 37.53 -5.63 -6.61
CA PRO A 139 38.57 -6.20 -7.45
C PRO A 139 39.36 -7.26 -6.68
N VAL A 140 39.38 -8.49 -7.22
CA VAL A 140 40.28 -9.57 -6.83
C VAL A 140 41.44 -9.65 -7.82
N SER A 141 42.66 -9.63 -7.31
CA SER A 141 43.85 -10.35 -7.83
C SER A 141 45.00 -10.12 -6.84
N GLN A 142 45.88 -11.04 -6.47
CA GLN A 142 46.30 -12.30 -7.08
C GLN A 142 47.12 -13.09 -6.03
N LYS A 143 46.80 -14.39 -5.86
CA LYS A 143 47.74 -15.53 -5.82
C LYS A 143 49.18 -15.35 -5.27
N ARG A 144 49.50 -15.99 -4.13
CA ARG A 144 50.34 -17.24 -3.98
C ARG A 144 51.20 -17.28 -2.69
N ARG A 145 51.02 -18.41 -1.97
CA ARG A 145 52.01 -19.29 -1.30
C ARG A 145 52.93 -18.74 -0.18
N LEU A 146 52.72 -19.33 1.02
CA LEU A 146 53.68 -19.99 1.93
C LEU A 146 55.13 -19.48 1.96
N PHE A 147 55.65 -19.11 3.14
CA PHE A 147 56.60 -19.92 3.94
C PHE A 147 56.96 -19.22 5.27
N TYR A 148 57.32 -20.04 6.26
CA TYR A 148 57.80 -19.73 7.61
C TYR A 148 59.03 -18.79 7.65
N GLY A 149 59.18 -18.07 8.77
CA GLY A 149 60.38 -17.33 9.17
C GLY A 149 60.11 -16.47 10.39
#